data_AF-A0A1X2GYB2-F1
#
_entry.id   AF-A0A1X2GYB2-F1
#
_cell.length_a   1.000
_cell.length_b   1.000
_cell.length_c   1.000
_cell.angle_alpha   90.00
_cell.angle_beta   90.00
_cell.angle_gamma   90.00
#
_symmetry.space_group_name_H-M   'P 1'
#
loop_
_entity.id
_entity.type
_entity.pdbx_description
1 polymer ?
#
loop_
_entity_poly.entity_id
_entity_poly.type
_entity_poly.pdbx_seq_one_letter_code
_entity_poly.pdbx_strand_id
1 'polypeptide(L)'
;MIDHMLTYGQACCLVLSLPPTDENRKKANDYFDGSLLEVCFVGSLGPMRPIAIGKDVMARDPFTFQSYTTTRPSTPSDAVECSSGNPTCSALLKQTMSSTEPNNKERYEKIIVCKDVLNEILTEYFGEGRVAQPSLEQWLGSDGSFGRSTRLTFQGCKKRGRWLWVLKEQ
;
A
#
# COMPACT_ATOMS: atom_id res chain seq x y z
N MET A 1 12.67 14.46 -2.58
CA MET A 1 11.82 15.67 -2.71
C MET A 1 10.70 15.58 -1.67
N ILE A 2 9.99 16.66 -1.35
CA ILE A 2 8.80 16.56 -0.49
C ILE A 2 7.74 15.83 -1.32
N ASP A 3 7.43 14.58 -0.97
CA ASP A 3 6.35 13.83 -1.60
C ASP A 3 5.04 14.54 -1.23
N HIS A 4 4.57 15.40 -2.13
CA HIS A 4 3.41 16.25 -1.91
C HIS A 4 2.14 15.41 -2.04
N MET A 5 1.86 14.59 -1.04
CA MET A 5 0.56 13.92 -0.89
C MET A 5 -0.46 14.93 -0.34
N LEU A 6 -1.66 14.95 -0.95
CA LEU A 6 -2.78 15.70 -0.40
C LEU A 6 -3.19 15.12 0.96
N THR A 7 -3.62 15.97 1.88
CA THR A 7 -4.39 15.51 3.04
C THR A 7 -5.80 15.11 2.61
N TYR A 8 -6.46 14.27 3.40
CA TYR A 8 -7.83 13.83 3.13
C TYR A 8 -8.79 15.00 2.90
N GLY A 9 -8.74 16.04 3.74
CA GLY A 9 -9.59 17.22 3.55
C GLY A 9 -9.29 18.00 2.28
N GLN A 10 -8.03 18.08 1.84
CA GLN A 10 -7.69 18.70 0.56
C GLN A 10 -8.20 17.87 -0.62
N ALA A 11 -8.07 16.55 -0.54
CA ALA A 11 -8.60 15.63 -1.55
C ALA A 11 -10.13 15.73 -1.66
N CYS A 12 -10.84 15.75 -0.53
CA CYS A 12 -12.30 15.92 -0.48
C CYS A 12 -12.74 17.22 -1.17
N CYS A 13 -12.04 18.33 -0.90
CA CYS A 13 -12.31 19.59 -1.59
C CYS A 13 -12.16 19.46 -3.11
N LEU A 14 -11.07 18.86 -3.59
CA LEU A 14 -10.84 18.73 -5.03
C LEU A 14 -11.89 17.86 -5.72
N VAL A 15 -12.32 16.77 -5.08
CA VAL A 15 -13.40 15.92 -5.62
C VAL A 15 -14.70 16.71 -5.76
N LEU A 16 -15.01 17.56 -4.79
CA LEU A 16 -16.19 18.44 -4.84
C LEU A 16 -15.96 19.73 -5.67
N SER A 17 -14.83 19.87 -6.35
CA SER A 17 -14.45 21.07 -7.09
C SER A 17 -14.44 22.35 -6.23
N LEU A 18 -14.08 22.22 -4.95
CA LEU A 18 -13.94 23.32 -4.00
C LEU A 18 -12.47 23.71 -3.81
N PRO A 19 -12.18 25.00 -3.56
CA PRO A 19 -10.84 25.39 -3.13
C PRO A 19 -10.56 24.85 -1.72
N PRO A 20 -9.34 24.35 -1.42
CA PRO A 20 -9.01 23.65 -0.18
C PRO A 20 -8.77 24.56 1.04
N THR A 21 -9.68 25.51 1.28
CA THR A 21 -9.71 26.37 2.47
C THR A 21 -10.15 25.57 3.70
N ASP A 22 -9.81 26.02 4.90
CA ASP A 22 -10.14 25.30 6.15
C ASP A 22 -11.64 25.04 6.32
N GLU A 23 -12.47 26.04 5.98
CA GLU A 23 -13.92 25.91 6.02
C GLU A 23 -14.45 24.89 5.00
N ASN A 24 -13.92 24.90 3.77
CA ASN A 24 -14.32 23.94 2.75
C ASN A 24 -13.84 22.52 3.08
N ARG A 25 -12.65 22.37 3.68
CA ARG A 25 -12.17 21.05 4.14
C ARG A 25 -13.11 20.45 5.17
N LYS A 26 -13.61 21.27 6.11
CA LYS A 26 -14.62 20.83 7.08
C LYS A 26 -15.91 20.40 6.39
N LYS A 27 -16.48 21.25 5.53
CA LYS A 27 -17.72 20.94 4.78
C LYS A 27 -17.59 19.69 3.91
N ALA A 28 -16.46 19.55 3.22
CA ALA A 28 -16.19 18.41 2.35
C ALA A 28 -16.02 17.11 3.15
N ASN A 29 -15.32 17.15 4.28
CA ASN A 29 -15.23 16.00 5.19
C ASN A 29 -16.61 15.59 5.71
N ASP A 30 -17.40 16.54 6.23
CA ASP A 30 -18.74 16.28 6.75
C ASP A 30 -19.64 15.63 5.68
N TYR A 31 -19.51 16.04 4.42
CA TYR A 31 -20.21 15.42 3.28
C TYR A 31 -19.82 13.96 3.08
N PHE A 32 -18.52 13.64 3.01
CA PHE A 32 -18.07 12.27 2.76
C PHE A 32 -18.28 11.34 3.95
N ASP A 33 -18.13 11.85 5.18
CA ASP A 33 -18.44 11.12 6.41
C ASP A 33 -19.90 10.67 6.43
N GLY A 34 -20.83 11.54 6.03
CA GLY A 34 -22.26 11.24 5.92
C GLY A 34 -22.66 10.46 4.65
N SER A 35 -21.75 10.24 3.71
CA SER A 35 -22.04 9.58 2.43
C SER A 35 -21.68 8.09 2.41
N LEU A 36 -22.09 7.39 1.35
CA LEU A 36 -21.61 6.04 1.03
C LEU A 36 -20.31 6.05 0.21
N LEU A 37 -19.77 7.24 -0.07
CA LEU A 37 -18.55 7.43 -0.86
C LEU A 37 -17.34 7.64 0.06
N GLU A 38 -16.19 7.18 -0.41
CA GLU A 38 -14.88 7.38 0.18
C GLU A 38 -13.97 8.09 -0.81
N VAL A 39 -13.12 8.98 -0.30
CA VAL A 39 -12.16 9.72 -1.12
C VAL A 39 -10.79 9.04 -1.05
N CYS A 40 -10.32 8.59 -2.21
CA CYS A 40 -9.08 7.85 -2.34
C CYS A 40 -8.31 8.29 -3.59
N PHE A 41 -7.15 7.67 -3.84
CA PHE A 41 -6.45 7.77 -5.11
C PHE A 41 -6.09 6.39 -5.64
N VAL A 42 -5.90 6.30 -6.96
CA VAL A 42 -5.37 5.09 -7.59
C VAL A 42 -3.85 5.17 -7.60
N GLY A 43 -3.17 4.14 -7.10
CA GLY A 43 -1.71 4.15 -6.97
C GLY A 43 -0.97 4.49 -8.26
N SER A 44 -1.46 4.02 -9.42
CA SER A 44 -0.89 4.31 -10.73
C SER A 44 -1.11 5.74 -11.24
N LEU A 45 -2.12 6.45 -10.73
CA LEU A 45 -2.44 7.83 -11.09
C LEU A 45 -1.80 8.86 -10.14
N GLY A 46 -1.41 8.39 -8.95
CA GLY A 46 -0.73 9.17 -7.93
C GLY A 46 -1.66 9.99 -7.01
N PRO A 47 -1.14 10.45 -5.86
CA PRO A 47 -1.93 11.07 -4.80
C PRO A 47 -2.47 12.47 -5.12
N MET A 48 -2.09 13.08 -6.25
CA MET A 48 -2.59 14.40 -6.66
C MET A 48 -3.89 14.33 -7.46
N ARG A 49 -4.41 13.13 -7.72
CA ARG A 49 -5.63 12.90 -8.50
C ARG A 49 -6.67 12.16 -7.66
N PRO A 50 -7.31 12.84 -6.71
CA PRO A 50 -8.31 12.22 -5.86
C PRO A 50 -9.56 11.85 -6.66
N ILE A 51 -10.19 10.75 -6.26
CA ILE A 51 -11.47 10.28 -6.79
C ILE A 51 -12.39 9.91 -5.62
N ALA A 52 -13.70 9.94 -5.85
CA ALA A 52 -14.69 9.34 -4.95
C ALA A 52 -15.17 8.01 -5.50
N ILE A 53 -15.18 6.99 -4.64
CA ILE A 53 -15.70 5.66 -4.94
C ILE A 53 -16.60 5.19 -3.81
N GLY A 54 -17.43 4.16 -4.01
CA GLY A 54 -18.20 3.59 -2.91
C GLY A 54 -17.29 3.02 -1.81
N LYS A 55 -17.63 3.22 -0.53
CA LYS A 55 -16.92 2.65 0.63
C LYS A 55 -16.73 1.14 0.50
N ASP A 56 -17.76 0.43 0.03
CA ASP A 56 -17.69 -1.02 -0.22
C ASP A 56 -16.75 -1.39 -1.38
N VAL A 57 -16.67 -0.54 -2.40
CA VAL A 57 -15.74 -0.74 -3.53
C VAL A 57 -14.29 -0.62 -3.05
N MET A 58 -14.02 0.37 -2.20
CA MET A 58 -12.71 0.56 -1.60
C MET A 58 -12.33 -0.60 -0.68
N ALA A 59 -13.25 -1.02 0.18
CA ALA A 59 -13.03 -2.15 1.10
C ALA A 59 -12.81 -3.48 0.35
N ARG A 60 -13.37 -3.62 -0.85
CA ARG A 60 -13.20 -4.79 -1.73
C ARG A 60 -11.83 -4.83 -2.40
N ASP A 61 -11.25 -3.68 -2.74
CA ASP A 61 -9.98 -3.58 -3.45
C ASP A 61 -9.04 -2.52 -2.84
N PRO A 62 -8.47 -2.80 -1.65
CA PRO A 62 -7.59 -1.87 -0.95
C PRO A 62 -6.21 -1.68 -1.63
N PHE A 63 -5.90 -2.45 -2.68
CA PHE A 63 -4.62 -2.37 -3.39
C PHE A 63 -4.68 -1.39 -4.56
N THR A 64 -5.83 -1.34 -5.24
CA THR A 64 -6.10 -0.36 -6.29
C THR A 64 -6.36 1.03 -5.70
N PHE A 65 -7.11 1.10 -4.59
CA PHE A 65 -7.58 2.35 -3.99
C PHE A 65 -6.89 2.62 -2.65
N GLN A 66 -6.10 3.68 -2.60
CA GLN A 66 -5.32 4.07 -1.42
C GLN A 66 -5.93 5.29 -0.71
N SER A 67 -5.97 5.23 0.62
CA SER A 67 -6.52 6.31 1.46
C SER A 67 -5.55 7.48 1.58
N TYR A 68 -6.09 8.69 1.72
CA TYR A 68 -5.33 9.85 2.16
C TYR A 68 -5.19 9.91 3.68
N THR A 69 -4.12 10.54 4.18
CA THR A 69 -3.96 10.80 5.61
C THR A 69 -4.73 12.05 6.03
N THR A 70 -5.36 12.02 7.21
CA THR A 70 -6.11 13.16 7.75
C THR A 70 -5.19 14.30 8.19
N THR A 71 -4.00 13.96 8.69
CA THR A 71 -2.95 14.92 9.06
C THR A 71 -1.81 14.91 8.04
N ARG A 72 -1.26 16.10 7.76
CA ARG A 72 -0.03 16.24 6.98
C ARG A 72 1.08 15.47 7.72
N PRO A 73 1.91 14.65 7.04
CA PRO A 73 3.03 14.01 7.72
C PRO A 73 3.96 15.09 8.29
N SER A 74 4.23 15.03 9.58
CA SER A 74 5.20 15.91 10.24
C SER A 74 6.61 15.45 9.85
N THR A 75 7.27 16.16 8.93
CA THR A 75 8.72 16.10 8.65
C THR A 75 9.28 14.76 8.13
N PRO A 76 10.42 14.78 7.41
CA PRO A 76 10.81 13.69 6.52
C PRO A 76 11.41 12.52 7.31
N SER A 77 10.77 11.35 7.24
CA SER A 77 11.49 10.09 7.41
C SER A 77 12.12 9.74 6.08
N ASP A 78 13.45 9.66 6.07
CA ASP A 78 14.24 9.07 4.99
C ASP A 78 13.72 7.68 4.63
N ALA A 79 12.92 7.61 3.57
CA ALA A 79 12.51 6.36 2.95
C ALA A 79 12.56 6.56 1.43
N VAL A 80 13.79 6.48 0.90
CA VAL A 80 14.18 6.02 -0.44
C VAL A 80 13.12 6.25 -1.53
N GLU A 81 13.18 7.42 -2.19
CA GLU A 81 12.61 7.61 -3.53
C GLU A 81 13.35 6.72 -4.54
N CYS A 82 12.64 6.22 -5.56
CA CYS A 82 13.11 6.46 -6.92
C CYS A 82 12.00 6.35 -7.96
N SER A 83 12.13 7.26 -8.91
CA SER A 83 11.33 7.60 -10.06
C SER A 83 11.43 6.58 -11.20
N SER A 84 10.61 6.83 -12.23
CA SER A 84 10.64 6.22 -13.57
C SER A 84 9.84 4.93 -13.74
N GLY A 85 8.61 5.07 -14.25
CA GLY A 85 8.01 4.26 -15.33
C GLY A 85 7.92 2.74 -15.25
N ASN A 86 8.56 2.10 -14.27
CA ASN A 86 8.56 0.69 -13.98
C ASN A 86 8.15 0.55 -12.51
N PRO A 87 7.23 -0.34 -12.14
CA PRO A 87 6.96 -0.61 -10.74
C PRO A 87 8.26 -1.12 -10.11
N THR A 88 8.78 -0.37 -9.13
CA THR A 88 9.86 -0.88 -8.28
C THR A 88 9.36 -2.15 -7.60
N CYS A 89 10.26 -3.11 -7.31
CA CYS A 89 9.87 -4.34 -6.63
C CYS A 89 9.10 -4.06 -5.34
N SER A 90 9.42 -3.00 -4.60
CA SER A 90 8.68 -2.59 -3.39
C SER A 90 7.25 -2.14 -3.68
N ALA A 91 6.98 -1.45 -4.79
CA ALA A 91 5.63 -1.06 -5.18
C ALA A 91 4.80 -2.28 -5.58
N LEU A 92 5.38 -3.23 -6.32
CA LEU A 92 4.73 -4.49 -6.64
C LEU A 92 4.40 -5.29 -5.37
N LEU A 93 5.35 -5.42 -4.43
CA LEU A 93 5.11 -6.13 -3.18
C LEU A 93 3.97 -5.51 -2.38
N LYS A 94 3.87 -4.18 -2.35
CA LYS A 94 2.73 -3.51 -1.71
C LYS A 94 1.39 -3.76 -2.44
N GLN A 95 1.42 -4.12 -3.72
CA GLN A 95 0.24 -4.46 -4.51
C GLN A 95 -0.15 -5.95 -4.39
N THR A 96 0.82 -6.84 -4.16
CA THR A 96 0.60 -8.30 -4.12
C THR A 96 0.45 -8.86 -2.72
N MET A 97 0.95 -8.19 -1.68
CA MET A 97 0.92 -8.67 -0.31
C MET A 97 0.65 -7.59 0.73
N SER A 98 -0.02 -7.94 1.83
CA SER A 98 -0.32 -7.03 2.94
C SER A 98 -0.29 -7.74 4.30
N SER A 99 0.01 -6.97 5.35
CA SER A 99 -0.11 -7.45 6.74
C SER A 99 -1.54 -7.31 7.29
N THR A 100 -2.39 -6.53 6.63
CA THR A 100 -3.79 -6.31 7.00
C THR A 100 -4.67 -7.38 6.37
N GLU A 101 -5.65 -7.89 7.13
CA GLU A 101 -6.61 -8.87 6.62
C GLU A 101 -7.55 -8.26 5.58
N PRO A 102 -7.60 -8.81 4.35
CA PRO A 102 -8.54 -8.35 3.32
C PRO A 102 -9.93 -8.91 3.61
N ASN A 103 -10.97 -8.14 3.27
CA ASN A 103 -12.35 -8.59 3.42
C ASN A 103 -12.71 -9.74 2.46
N ASN A 104 -12.05 -9.81 1.30
CA ASN A 104 -12.27 -10.86 0.32
C ASN A 104 -11.32 -12.05 0.54
N LYS A 105 -11.68 -12.95 1.47
CA LYS A 105 -10.88 -14.14 1.79
C LYS A 105 -10.85 -15.20 0.68
N GLU A 106 -11.69 -15.08 -0.33
CA GLU A 106 -11.66 -15.99 -1.49
C GLU A 106 -10.46 -15.71 -2.38
N ARG A 107 -10.07 -14.44 -2.53
CA ARG A 107 -9.03 -13.98 -3.46
C ARG A 107 -7.63 -13.93 -2.86
N TYR A 108 -7.52 -13.93 -1.54
CA TYR A 108 -6.26 -13.86 -0.82
C TYR A 108 -6.10 -15.06 0.11
N GLU A 109 -4.86 -15.47 0.30
CA GLU A 109 -4.50 -16.47 1.29
C GLU A 109 -3.47 -15.92 2.27
N LYS A 110 -3.59 -16.35 3.53
CA LYS A 110 -2.65 -15.96 4.58
C LYS A 110 -1.51 -16.96 4.60
N ILE A 111 -0.36 -16.56 4.07
CA ILE A 111 0.85 -17.39 4.02
C ILE A 111 1.99 -16.75 4.80
N ILE A 112 3.01 -17.55 5.08
CA ILE A 112 4.26 -17.03 5.62
C ILE A 112 5.22 -16.69 4.48
N VAL A 113 5.45 -15.39 4.29
CA VAL A 113 6.40 -14.90 3.29
C VAL A 113 7.79 -14.86 3.92
N CYS A 114 8.63 -15.79 3.49
CA CYS A 114 10.06 -15.81 3.78
C CYS A 114 10.86 -15.26 2.60
N LYS A 115 12.18 -15.12 2.76
CA LYS A 115 13.08 -14.66 1.69
C LYS A 115 12.92 -15.43 0.38
N ASP A 116 12.78 -16.76 0.48
CA ASP A 116 12.67 -17.63 -0.69
C ASP A 116 11.35 -17.38 -1.43
N VAL A 117 10.22 -17.36 -0.71
CA VAL A 117 8.89 -17.04 -1.25
C VAL A 117 8.86 -15.64 -1.88
N LEU A 118 9.49 -14.66 -1.23
CA LEU A 118 9.58 -13.31 -1.75
C LEU A 118 10.38 -13.25 -3.06
N ASN A 119 11.45 -14.04 -3.14
CA ASN A 119 12.26 -14.15 -4.34
C ASN A 119 11.50 -14.87 -5.47
N GLU A 120 10.72 -15.91 -5.17
CA GLU A 120 9.86 -16.61 -6.13
C GLU A 120 8.84 -15.64 -6.75
N ILE A 121 8.07 -14.93 -5.91
CA ILE A 121 7.09 -13.93 -6.35
C ILE A 121 7.78 -12.90 -7.25
N LEU A 122 8.90 -12.32 -6.82
CA LEU A 122 9.56 -11.30 -7.64
C LEU A 122 10.17 -11.84 -8.93
N THR A 123 10.61 -13.10 -8.94
CA THR A 123 11.12 -13.77 -10.14
C THR A 123 10.01 -13.99 -11.16
N GLU A 124 8.81 -14.34 -10.71
CA GLU A 124 7.63 -14.47 -11.58
C GLU A 124 7.32 -13.15 -12.32
N TYR A 125 7.37 -12.02 -11.60
CA TYR A 125 7.01 -10.72 -12.17
C TYR A 125 8.14 -10.04 -12.96
N PHE A 126 9.41 -10.20 -12.58
CA PHE A 126 10.53 -9.45 -13.16
C PHE A 126 11.56 -10.31 -13.91
N GLY A 127 11.44 -11.64 -13.86
CA GLY A 127 12.43 -12.59 -14.39
C GLY A 127 13.64 -12.78 -13.47
N GLU A 128 14.38 -13.87 -13.69
CA GLU A 128 15.54 -14.24 -12.87
C GLU A 128 16.63 -13.15 -12.84
N GLY A 129 17.22 -12.93 -11.66
CA GLY A 129 18.43 -12.12 -11.50
C GLY A 129 18.23 -10.60 -11.45
N ARG A 130 17.00 -10.08 -11.52
CA ARG A 130 16.72 -8.63 -11.44
C ARG A 130 16.65 -8.06 -10.02
N VAL A 131 16.65 -8.92 -9.00
CA VAL A 131 16.43 -8.51 -7.61
C VAL A 131 17.67 -8.84 -6.77
N ALA A 132 18.29 -7.81 -6.21
CA ALA A 132 19.43 -7.99 -5.33
C ALA A 132 19.00 -8.59 -3.97
N GLN A 133 19.66 -9.68 -3.58
CA GLN A 133 19.40 -10.41 -2.32
C GLN A 133 19.42 -9.53 -1.04
N PRO A 134 20.30 -8.51 -0.90
CA PRO A 134 20.29 -7.61 0.27
C PRO A 134 19.00 -6.79 0.41
N SER A 135 18.35 -6.42 -0.70
CA SER A 135 17.10 -5.65 -0.69
C SER A 135 15.94 -6.47 -0.12
N LEU A 136 15.90 -7.77 -0.39
CA LEU A 136 14.90 -8.70 0.17
C LEU A 136 15.01 -8.82 1.68
N GLU A 137 16.25 -8.93 2.17
CA GLU A 137 16.52 -9.02 3.60
C GLU A 137 16.17 -7.72 4.33
N GLN A 138 16.39 -6.57 3.69
CA GLN A 138 15.98 -5.28 4.22
C GLN A 138 14.45 -5.17 4.29
N TRP A 139 13.71 -5.52 3.23
CA TRP A 139 12.24 -5.47 3.26
C TRP A 139 11.62 -6.41 4.30
N LEU A 140 12.17 -7.61 4.44
CA LEU A 140 11.72 -8.55 5.47
C LEU A 140 12.22 -8.17 6.87
N GLY A 141 13.36 -7.49 6.97
CA GLY A 141 14.08 -7.28 8.22
C GLY A 141 13.79 -5.96 8.93
N SER A 142 13.66 -4.86 8.18
CA SER A 142 13.62 -3.49 8.70
C SER A 142 12.46 -2.66 8.18
N ASP A 143 11.86 -2.99 7.03
CA ASP A 143 10.73 -2.25 6.52
C ASP A 143 9.47 -2.58 7.36
N GLY A 144 9.03 -1.62 8.16
CA GLY A 144 7.84 -1.74 9.02
C GLY A 144 6.54 -1.96 8.23
N SER A 145 6.61 -1.79 6.90
CA SER A 145 5.53 -1.95 5.92
C SER A 145 4.75 -3.27 6.03
N PHE A 146 5.37 -4.35 6.53
CA PHE A 146 4.79 -5.70 6.53
C PHE A 146 4.60 -6.28 7.95
N GLY A 147 4.31 -5.46 8.96
CA GLY A 147 3.95 -5.92 10.32
C GLY A 147 5.12 -6.50 11.13
N ARG A 148 4.86 -7.48 12.02
CA ARG A 148 5.89 -8.09 12.88
C ARG A 148 6.54 -9.32 12.23
N SER A 149 7.87 -9.39 12.25
CA SER A 149 8.60 -10.57 11.78
C SER A 149 8.51 -11.74 12.76
N THR A 150 8.34 -12.95 12.24
CA THR A 150 8.37 -14.21 12.98
C THR A 150 9.59 -15.03 12.58
N ARG A 151 10.16 -15.78 13.54
CA ARG A 151 11.15 -16.82 13.25
C ARG A 151 10.43 -18.15 13.13
N LEU A 152 10.61 -18.81 12.01
CA LEU A 152 10.12 -20.17 11.77
C LEU A 152 11.27 -21.14 11.69
N THR A 153 10.99 -22.40 12.00
CA THR A 153 11.88 -23.52 11.67
C THR A 153 11.22 -24.29 10.54
N PHE A 154 11.85 -24.31 9.37
CA PHE A 154 11.36 -25.04 8.20
C PHE A 154 12.48 -25.95 7.69
N GLN A 155 12.20 -27.25 7.62
CA GLN A 155 13.18 -28.29 7.24
C GLN A 155 14.51 -28.21 8.02
N GLY A 156 14.44 -27.96 9.33
CA GLY A 156 15.63 -27.85 10.20
C GLY A 156 16.38 -26.52 10.11
N CYS A 157 16.05 -25.66 9.15
CA CYS A 157 16.62 -24.32 8.99
C CYS A 157 15.76 -23.26 9.68
N LYS A 158 16.38 -22.40 10.50
CA LYS A 158 15.71 -21.24 11.08
C LYS A 158 15.61 -20.13 10.03
N LYS A 159 14.39 -19.87 9.55
CA LYS A 159 14.08 -18.82 8.58
C LYS A 159 13.32 -17.68 9.25
N ARG A 160 13.52 -16.44 8.79
CA ARG A 160 12.75 -15.28 9.21
C ARG A 160 11.71 -14.98 8.13
N GLY A 161 10.46 -14.79 8.54
CA GLY A 161 9.35 -14.52 7.64
C GLY A 161 8.28 -13.66 8.30
N ARG A 162 7.22 -13.37 7.55
CA ARG A 162 6.08 -12.56 8.00
C ARG A 162 4.77 -13.21 7.56
N TRP A 163 3.76 -13.14 8.42
CA TRP A 163 2.40 -13.56 8.06
C TRP A 163 1.76 -12.46 7.23
N LEU A 164 1.60 -12.71 5.94
CA LEU A 164 1.02 -11.77 5.00
C LEU A 164 -0.13 -12.43 4.24
N TRP A 165 -1.10 -11.60 3.88
CA TRP A 165 -2.12 -11.94 2.91
C TRP A 165 -1.57 -11.70 1.52
N VAL A 166 -1.53 -12.75 0.71
CA VAL A 166 -1.00 -12.73 -0.65
C VAL A 166 -2.14 -13.08 -1.62
N LEU A 167 -2.15 -12.45 -2.78
CA LEU A 167 -3.13 -12.75 -3.83
C LEU A 167 -2.95 -14.22 -4.29
N LYS A 168 -4.04 -14.99 -4.35
CA LYS A 168 -3.98 -16.35 -4.90
C LYS A 168 -3.72 -16.28 -6.40
N GLU A 169 -2.85 -17.17 -6.89
CA GLU A 169 -2.74 -17.44 -8.34
C GLU A 169 -4.11 -17.95 -8.85
N GLN A 170 -4.54 -17.45 -10.00
CA GLN A 170 -5.78 -17.88 -10.66
C GLN A 170 -5.58 -19.16 -11.46
#